data_AF-A0ABD4VAX7-F1
#
_entry.id   AF-A0ABD4VAX7-F1
#
_cell.length_a   1.000
_cell.length_b   1.000
_cell.length_c   1.000
_cell.angle_alpha   90.00
_cell.angle_beta   90.00
_cell.angle_gamma   90.00
#
_symmetry.space_group_name_H-M   'P 1'
#
loop_
_entity.id
_entity.type
_entity.pdbx_description
1 polymer ?
#
loop_
_entity_poly.entity_id
_entity_poly.type
_entity_poly.pdbx_seq_one_letter_code
_entity_poly.pdbx_strand_id
1 'polypeptide(L)'
;MPQHLLAALCAPPPERVGEGWADNHVYIQSNLMAPAAATAGVVAAALADPLVPLVWRRSLIEVLCMLCYGEQDDIAEACQRAVRGCVWSLYEEIGSGRAVDAASYAFELLVCFPEERGRLAYFQERYRAHLATDLHAENFDVHSIDSP
;
A
#
# COMPACT_ATOMS: atom_id res chain seq x y z
N MET A 1 -7.77 10.78 16.38
CA MET A 1 -8.75 11.37 15.44
C MET A 1 -7.99 11.95 14.24
N PRO A 2 -8.47 11.77 13.00
CA PRO A 2 -7.75 11.97 11.71
C PRO A 2 -7.41 13.42 11.33
N GLN A 3 -7.50 14.38 12.26
CA GLN A 3 -7.19 15.80 12.00
C GLN A 3 -5.73 16.01 11.59
N HIS A 4 -4.81 15.16 12.09
CA HIS A 4 -3.39 15.22 11.73
C HIS A 4 -3.13 14.82 10.28
N LEU A 5 -3.83 13.81 9.73
CA LEU A 5 -3.64 13.44 8.32
C LEU A 5 -4.16 14.52 7.39
N LEU A 6 -5.39 15.01 7.59
CA LEU A 6 -5.97 16.04 6.73
C LEU A 6 -5.13 17.33 6.75
N ALA A 7 -4.62 17.73 7.92
CA ALA A 7 -3.69 18.84 8.02
C ALA A 7 -2.35 18.56 7.34
N ALA A 8 -1.83 17.33 7.44
CA ALA A 8 -0.57 16.94 6.80
C ALA A 8 -0.68 16.99 5.27
N LEU A 9 -1.80 16.55 4.69
CA LEU A 9 -2.03 16.58 3.23
C LEU A 9 -1.96 18.00 2.61
N CYS A 10 -2.06 19.06 3.41
CA CYS A 10 -1.86 20.43 2.98
C CYS A 10 -0.38 20.86 2.85
N ALA A 11 0.55 20.00 3.28
CA ALA A 11 1.99 20.20 3.20
C ALA A 11 2.63 19.11 2.30
N PRO A 12 3.90 19.25 1.89
CA PRO A 12 4.66 18.15 1.30
C PRO A 12 4.75 16.95 2.25
N PRO A 13 4.81 15.71 1.73
CA PRO A 13 4.99 14.53 2.57
C PRO A 13 6.33 14.60 3.33
N PRO A 14 6.38 14.04 4.55
CA PRO A 14 7.60 13.98 5.33
C PRO A 14 8.65 13.09 4.66
N GLU A 15 9.94 13.34 4.97
CA GLU A 15 11.04 12.49 4.50
C GLU A 15 10.95 11.07 5.08
N ARG A 16 10.51 10.94 6.33
CA ARG A 16 10.25 9.64 6.96
C ARG A 16 8.77 9.31 6.93
N VAL A 17 8.45 8.11 6.48
CA VAL A 17 7.06 7.70 6.35
C VAL A 17 6.36 7.64 7.71
N GLY A 18 5.13 8.17 7.73
CA GLY A 18 4.32 8.29 8.94
C GLY A 18 4.70 9.45 9.88
N GLU A 19 5.80 10.16 9.65
CA GLU A 19 6.26 11.23 10.54
C GLU A 19 5.22 12.37 10.63
N GLY A 20 4.86 12.75 11.86
CA GLY A 20 3.92 13.84 12.15
C GLY A 20 2.43 13.49 12.02
N TRP A 21 2.05 12.30 11.55
CA TRP A 21 0.63 11.92 11.41
C TRP A 21 0.30 10.45 11.72
N ALA A 22 1.28 9.54 11.70
CA ALA A 22 1.16 8.12 12.08
C ALA A 22 2.26 7.75 13.10
N ASP A 23 2.20 8.35 14.29
CA ASP A 23 3.27 8.29 15.29
C ASP A 23 3.22 7.01 16.16
N ASN A 24 4.38 6.35 16.34
CA ASN A 24 4.81 5.27 17.26
C ASN A 24 3.91 4.06 17.62
N HIS A 25 2.59 4.06 17.40
CA HIS A 25 1.67 2.97 17.76
C HIS A 25 1.05 2.25 16.55
N VAL A 26 1.35 2.73 15.36
CA VAL A 26 0.79 2.26 14.08
C VAL A 26 1.90 1.71 13.15
N TYR A 27 3.17 1.97 13.48
CA TYR A 27 4.31 1.73 12.59
C TYR A 27 5.25 0.59 13.02
N ILE A 28 5.10 0.08 14.25
CA ILE A 28 5.91 -1.04 14.72
C ILE A 28 5.24 -2.30 14.16
N GLN A 29 5.77 -2.83 13.05
CA GLN A 29 5.27 -4.05 12.42
C GLN A 29 5.23 -5.24 13.39
N SER A 30 6.12 -5.28 14.38
CA SER A 30 6.14 -6.30 15.43
C SER A 30 5.14 -6.06 16.57
N ASN A 31 4.38 -4.96 16.54
CA ASN A 31 3.46 -4.58 17.61
C ASN A 31 2.30 -3.71 17.09
N LEU A 32 1.65 -4.14 16.01
CA LEU A 32 0.41 -3.52 15.55
C LEU A 32 -0.64 -3.60 16.65
N MET A 33 -1.34 -2.48 16.85
CA MET A 33 -2.41 -2.36 17.82
C MET A 33 -3.74 -2.10 17.11
N ALA A 34 -4.86 -2.24 17.83
CA ALA A 34 -6.20 -2.02 17.29
C ALA A 34 -6.40 -0.74 16.42
N PRO A 35 -5.71 0.41 16.66
CA PRO A 35 -5.81 1.57 15.79
C PRO A 35 -5.27 1.39 14.35
N ALA A 36 -4.49 0.34 14.08
CA ALA A 36 -3.91 0.06 12.76
C ALA A 36 -4.99 -0.13 11.68
N ALA A 37 -6.01 -0.95 11.95
CA ALA A 37 -7.09 -1.19 11.00
C ALA A 37 -7.88 0.07 10.65
N ALA A 38 -8.16 0.91 11.65
CA ALA A 38 -8.81 2.21 11.42
C ALA A 38 -7.92 3.15 10.60
N THR A 39 -6.61 3.13 10.84
CA THR A 39 -5.64 3.93 10.06
C THR A 39 -5.56 3.45 8.62
N ALA A 40 -5.50 2.14 8.38
CA ALA A 40 -5.54 1.55 7.04
C ALA A 40 -6.80 1.99 6.27
N GLY A 41 -7.97 2.00 6.94
CA GLY A 41 -9.22 2.50 6.35
C GLY A 41 -9.14 3.95 5.90
N VAL A 42 -8.60 4.84 6.74
CA VAL A 42 -8.46 6.26 6.41
C VAL A 42 -7.44 6.47 5.28
N VAL A 43 -6.30 5.77 5.32
CA VAL A 43 -5.25 5.88 4.30
C VAL A 43 -5.72 5.32 2.96
N ALA A 44 -6.43 4.19 2.95
CA ALA A 44 -7.03 3.62 1.74
C ALA A 44 -8.07 4.57 1.11
N ALA A 45 -8.91 5.20 1.94
CA ALA A 45 -9.85 6.21 1.47
C ALA A 45 -9.14 7.44 0.88
N ALA A 46 -8.09 7.92 1.53
CA ALA A 46 -7.28 9.04 1.02
C ALA A 46 -6.60 8.68 -0.32
N LEU A 47 -6.10 7.46 -0.47
CA LEU A 47 -5.48 7.00 -1.74
C LEU A 47 -6.49 6.91 -2.90
N ALA A 48 -7.77 6.68 -2.60
CA ALA A 48 -8.85 6.65 -3.59
C ALA A 48 -9.45 8.04 -3.88
N ASP A 49 -9.15 9.06 -3.08
CA ASP A 49 -9.71 10.40 -3.24
C ASP A 49 -8.88 11.22 -4.25
N PRO A 50 -9.48 11.68 -5.37
CA PRO A 50 -8.78 12.49 -6.37
C PRO A 50 -8.34 13.87 -5.86
N LEU A 51 -8.84 14.32 -4.71
CA LEU A 51 -8.43 15.58 -4.08
C LEU A 51 -7.09 15.47 -3.35
N VAL A 52 -6.63 14.25 -3.05
CA VAL A 52 -5.35 14.03 -2.40
C VAL A 52 -4.21 14.26 -3.39
N PRO A 53 -3.22 15.13 -3.10
CA PRO A 53 -2.15 15.44 -4.03
C PRO A 53 -1.33 14.19 -4.39
N LEU A 54 -1.01 14.01 -5.68
CA LEU A 54 -0.27 12.84 -6.17
C LEU A 54 1.08 12.62 -5.48
N VAL A 55 1.71 13.69 -5.01
CA VAL A 55 2.98 13.62 -4.26
C VAL A 55 2.87 12.76 -2.99
N TRP A 56 1.68 12.61 -2.41
CA TRP A 56 1.46 11.80 -1.21
C TRP A 56 1.30 10.31 -1.49
N ARG A 57 1.08 9.89 -2.75
CA ARG A 57 0.73 8.48 -3.05
C ARG A 57 1.78 7.50 -2.56
N ARG A 58 3.06 7.77 -2.81
CA ARG A 58 4.16 6.93 -2.32
C ARG A 58 4.06 6.71 -0.81
N SER A 59 3.98 7.80 -0.03
CA SER A 59 3.92 7.72 1.43
C SER A 59 2.67 7.00 1.92
N LEU A 60 1.51 7.22 1.28
CA LEU A 60 0.27 6.53 1.66
C LEU A 60 0.35 5.02 1.38
N ILE A 61 0.87 4.63 0.22
CA ILE A 61 1.04 3.21 -0.15
C ILE A 61 2.07 2.54 0.77
N GLU A 62 3.19 3.21 1.07
CA GLU A 62 4.21 2.68 1.98
C GLU A 62 3.63 2.44 3.39
N VAL A 63 2.79 3.35 3.91
CA VAL A 63 2.06 3.11 5.17
C VAL A 63 1.15 1.88 5.07
N LEU A 64 0.39 1.73 3.98
CA LEU A 64 -0.47 0.57 3.81
C LEU A 64 0.34 -0.74 3.77
N CYS A 65 1.50 -0.78 3.11
CA CYS A 65 2.40 -1.94 3.14
C CYS A 65 2.79 -2.28 4.57
N MET A 66 3.28 -1.30 5.34
CA MET A 66 3.70 -1.54 6.72
C MET A 66 2.58 -2.10 7.60
N LEU A 67 1.33 -1.68 7.35
CA LEU A 67 0.15 -2.16 8.09
C LEU A 67 -0.33 -3.54 7.65
N CYS A 68 -0.28 -3.85 6.35
CA CYS A 68 -0.76 -5.12 5.80
C CYS A 68 0.22 -6.29 5.99
N TYR A 69 1.50 -6.00 6.24
CA TYR A 69 2.56 -6.98 6.49
C TYR A 69 3.04 -6.99 7.95
N GLY A 70 2.23 -6.54 8.91
CA GLY A 70 2.58 -6.66 10.34
C GLY A 70 2.47 -8.09 10.87
N GLU A 71 3.09 -8.35 12.02
CA GLU A 71 3.20 -9.69 12.62
C GLU A 71 1.91 -10.16 13.34
N GLN A 72 0.93 -9.27 13.50
CA GLN A 72 -0.36 -9.59 14.12
C GLN A 72 -1.39 -9.93 13.04
N ASP A 73 -1.51 -11.22 12.71
CA ASP A 73 -2.31 -11.74 11.59
C ASP A 73 -3.74 -11.17 11.56
N ASP A 74 -4.44 -11.12 12.71
CA ASP A 74 -5.82 -10.62 12.80
C ASP A 74 -5.94 -9.11 12.47
N ILE A 75 -4.93 -8.33 12.86
CA ILE A 75 -4.86 -6.90 12.59
C ILE A 75 -4.40 -6.65 11.14
N ALA A 76 -3.44 -7.42 10.66
CA ALA A 76 -2.96 -7.36 9.28
C ALA A 76 -4.09 -7.69 8.29
N GLU A 77 -4.86 -8.76 8.54
CA GLU A 77 -6.05 -9.11 7.77
C GLU A 77 -7.11 -7.99 7.80
N ALA A 78 -7.30 -7.34 8.95
CA ALA A 78 -8.20 -6.18 9.04
C ALA A 78 -7.71 -4.99 8.20
N CYS A 79 -6.40 -4.76 8.13
CA CYS A 79 -5.79 -3.74 7.27
C CYS A 79 -5.95 -4.11 5.78
N GLN A 80 -5.69 -5.36 5.42
CA GLN A 80 -5.88 -5.88 4.05
C GLN A 80 -7.32 -5.71 3.57
N ARG A 81 -8.31 -5.96 4.44
CA ARG A 81 -9.73 -5.70 4.13
C ARG A 81 -10.01 -4.23 3.80
N ALA A 82 -9.35 -3.30 4.47
CA ALA A 82 -9.46 -1.88 4.14
C ALA A 82 -8.82 -1.55 2.78
N VAL A 83 -7.62 -2.07 2.52
CA VAL A 83 -6.89 -1.87 1.26
C VAL A 83 -7.63 -2.45 0.05
N ARG A 84 -8.41 -3.51 0.23
CA ARG A 84 -9.27 -4.07 -0.83
C ARG A 84 -10.21 -3.01 -1.44
N GLY A 85 -10.57 -1.98 -0.69
CA GLY A 85 -11.39 -0.86 -1.18
C GLY A 85 -10.70 0.07 -2.18
N CYS A 86 -9.37 0.03 -2.31
CA CYS A 86 -8.59 0.92 -3.19
C CYS A 86 -7.70 0.18 -4.21
N VAL A 87 -8.01 -1.09 -4.53
CA VAL A 87 -7.28 -1.93 -5.50
C VAL A 87 -7.02 -1.22 -6.85
N TRP A 88 -8.00 -0.46 -7.36
CA TRP A 88 -7.82 0.28 -8.61
C TRP A 88 -6.78 1.40 -8.52
N SER A 89 -6.68 2.08 -7.36
CA SER A 89 -5.64 3.09 -7.13
C SER A 89 -4.24 2.47 -7.11
N LEU A 90 -4.12 1.22 -6.61
CA LEU A 90 -2.86 0.47 -6.62
C LEU A 90 -2.44 0.10 -8.05
N TYR A 91 -3.38 -0.41 -8.86
CA TYR A 91 -3.11 -0.67 -10.28
C TYR A 91 -2.79 0.59 -11.08
N GLU A 92 -3.46 1.70 -10.77
CA GLU A 92 -3.14 3.00 -11.37
C GLU A 92 -1.71 3.42 -11.05
N GLU A 93 -1.23 3.19 -9.81
CA GLU A 93 0.14 3.51 -9.44
C GLU A 93 1.14 2.70 -10.28
N ILE A 94 0.96 1.38 -10.37
CA ILE A 94 1.79 0.49 -11.21
C ILE A 94 1.77 0.97 -12.67
N GLY A 95 0.58 1.25 -13.21
CA GLY A 95 0.42 1.68 -14.60
C GLY A 95 1.05 3.05 -14.89
N SER A 96 1.14 3.92 -13.90
CA SER A 96 1.62 5.30 -14.07
C SER A 96 3.13 5.41 -14.24
N GLY A 97 3.90 4.50 -13.65
CA GLY A 97 5.37 4.54 -13.68
C GLY A 97 6.00 5.80 -13.05
N ARG A 98 5.25 6.54 -12.23
CA ARG A 98 5.72 7.79 -11.60
C ARG A 98 6.90 7.58 -10.66
N ALA A 99 6.86 6.48 -9.91
CA ALA A 99 7.90 6.10 -8.97
C ALA A 99 7.94 4.57 -8.83
N VAL A 100 9.12 3.98 -9.07
CA VAL A 100 9.31 2.52 -9.06
C VAL A 100 9.04 1.92 -7.68
N ASP A 101 9.45 2.62 -6.62
CA ASP A 101 9.19 2.23 -5.24
C ASP A 101 7.69 2.15 -4.91
N ALA A 102 6.91 3.19 -5.26
CA ALA A 102 5.47 3.23 -5.05
C ALA A 102 4.75 2.15 -5.87
N ALA A 103 5.20 1.89 -7.10
CA ALA A 103 4.68 0.80 -7.93
C ALA A 103 5.00 -0.58 -7.34
N SER A 104 6.21 -0.78 -6.81
CA SER A 104 6.60 -2.02 -6.12
C SER A 104 5.75 -2.26 -4.86
N TYR A 105 5.57 -1.24 -4.01
CA TYR A 105 4.71 -1.35 -2.83
C TYR A 105 3.25 -1.64 -3.20
N ALA A 106 2.74 -0.99 -4.24
CA ALA A 106 1.39 -1.27 -4.74
C ALA A 106 1.26 -2.71 -5.26
N PHE A 107 2.29 -3.22 -5.94
CA PHE A 107 2.34 -4.60 -6.41
C PHE A 107 2.33 -5.60 -5.24
N GLU A 108 3.17 -5.37 -4.22
CA GLU A 108 3.22 -6.18 -3.00
C GLU A 108 1.84 -6.21 -2.30
N LEU A 109 1.20 -5.07 -2.10
CA LEU A 109 -0.16 -5.05 -1.53
C LEU A 109 -1.17 -5.88 -2.33
N LEU A 110 -1.06 -5.88 -3.66
CA LEU A 110 -1.95 -6.66 -4.53
C LEU A 110 -1.68 -8.18 -4.47
N VAL A 111 -0.46 -8.60 -4.11
CA VAL A 111 -0.12 -10.01 -3.88
C VAL A 111 -0.96 -10.61 -2.74
N CYS A 112 -1.32 -9.81 -1.74
CA CYS A 112 -2.16 -10.24 -0.62
C CYS A 112 -3.61 -10.59 -1.01
N PHE A 113 -4.03 -10.36 -2.27
CA PHE A 113 -5.39 -10.61 -2.75
C PHE A 113 -5.40 -11.71 -3.81
N PRO A 114 -5.68 -12.98 -3.44
CA PRO A 114 -5.69 -14.10 -4.38
C PRO A 114 -6.62 -13.90 -5.59
N GLU A 115 -7.74 -13.19 -5.40
CA GLU A 115 -8.68 -12.85 -6.46
C GLU A 115 -8.08 -11.94 -7.56
N GLU A 116 -7.03 -11.17 -7.25
CA GLU A 116 -6.40 -10.23 -8.17
C GLU A 116 -5.26 -10.86 -8.99
N ARG A 117 -4.83 -12.09 -8.70
CA ARG A 117 -3.65 -12.73 -9.32
C ARG A 117 -3.63 -12.68 -10.84
N GLY A 118 -4.75 -12.99 -11.50
CA GLY A 118 -4.83 -13.00 -12.96
C GLY A 118 -4.59 -11.61 -13.55
N ARG A 119 -5.11 -10.56 -12.90
CA ARG A 119 -4.90 -9.17 -13.31
C ARG A 119 -3.49 -8.70 -12.94
N LEU A 120 -3.00 -9.09 -11.76
CA LEU A 120 -1.66 -8.75 -11.31
C LEU A 120 -0.59 -9.32 -12.25
N ALA A 121 -0.73 -10.57 -12.69
CA ALA A 121 0.16 -11.19 -13.68
C ALA A 121 0.23 -10.38 -14.98
N TYR A 122 -0.94 -9.95 -15.49
CA TYR A 122 -1.00 -9.09 -16.67
C TYR A 122 -0.25 -7.76 -16.43
N PHE A 123 -0.44 -7.12 -15.28
CA PHE A 123 0.24 -5.87 -14.96
C PHE A 123 1.75 -6.05 -14.75
N GLN A 124 2.17 -7.15 -14.14
CA GLN A 124 3.58 -7.51 -13.92
C GLN A 124 4.35 -7.52 -15.23
N GLU A 125 3.79 -8.17 -16.26
CA GLU A 125 4.39 -8.23 -17.59
C GLU A 125 4.25 -6.91 -18.35
N ARG A 126 3.05 -6.34 -18.36
CA ARG A 126 2.72 -5.16 -19.17
C ARG A 126 3.46 -3.91 -18.72
N TYR A 127 3.70 -3.78 -17.41
CA TYR A 127 4.34 -2.63 -16.77
C TYR A 127 5.66 -3.00 -16.08
N ARG A 128 6.32 -4.05 -16.56
CA ARG A 128 7.61 -4.53 -16.03
C ARG A 128 8.63 -3.43 -15.76
N ALA A 129 8.76 -2.46 -16.66
CA ALA A 129 9.71 -1.34 -16.53
C ALA A 129 9.40 -0.40 -15.36
N HIS A 130 8.20 -0.46 -14.78
CA HIS A 130 7.78 0.35 -13.64
C HIS A 130 8.02 -0.37 -12.30
N LEU A 131 8.35 -1.66 -12.33
CA LEU A 131 8.56 -2.48 -11.15
C LEU A 131 10.06 -2.71 -10.89
N ALA A 132 10.41 -2.88 -9.63
CA ALA A 132 11.74 -3.33 -9.25
C ALA A 132 12.04 -4.71 -9.83
N THR A 133 13.32 -4.98 -10.12
CA THR A 133 13.75 -6.17 -10.88
C THR A 133 13.35 -7.49 -10.20
N ASP A 134 13.38 -7.54 -8.88
CA ASP A 134 12.96 -8.67 -8.08
C ASP A 134 11.48 -9.02 -8.24
N LEU A 135 10.63 -8.05 -8.61
CA LEU A 135 9.22 -8.25 -8.88
C LEU A 135 8.92 -8.58 -10.35
N HIS A 136 9.93 -8.77 -11.20
CA HIS A 136 9.71 -9.22 -12.58
C HIS A 136 9.30 -10.69 -12.61
N ALA A 137 8.52 -11.11 -13.61
CA ALA A 137 7.93 -12.45 -13.65
C ALA A 137 8.97 -13.59 -13.63
N GLU A 138 10.18 -13.35 -14.13
CA GLU A 138 11.26 -14.35 -14.03
C GLU A 138 11.84 -14.52 -12.62
N ASN A 139 11.62 -13.56 -11.72
CA ASN A 139 12.16 -13.53 -10.36
C ASN A 139 11.06 -13.74 -9.30
N PHE A 140 9.82 -13.40 -9.63
CA PHE A 140 8.66 -13.50 -8.75
C PHE A 140 7.44 -13.99 -9.53
N ASP A 141 7.01 -15.22 -9.30
CA ASP A 141 5.82 -15.78 -9.93
C ASP A 141 4.58 -15.53 -9.06
N VAL A 142 3.70 -14.62 -9.49
CA VAL A 142 2.43 -14.31 -8.82
C VAL A 142 1.47 -15.50 -8.75
N HIS A 143 1.64 -16.51 -9.61
CA HIS A 143 0.83 -17.71 -9.59
C HIS A 143 1.29 -18.74 -8.57
N SER A 144 2.57 -18.73 -8.19
CA SER A 144 3.16 -19.72 -7.27
C SER A 144 3.00 -19.37 -5.79
N ILE A 145 2.44 -18.20 -5.48
CA ILE A 145 2.25 -17.75 -4.10
C ILE A 145 1.18 -18.62 -3.46
N ASP A 146 1.44 -19.31 -2.37
CA ASP A 146 0.37 -19.99 -1.65
C ASP A 146 -0.49 -18.95 -0.92
N SER A 147 -1.81 -19.09 -0.99
CA SER A 147 -2.68 -18.32 -0.09
C SER A 147 -2.41 -18.81 1.35
N PRO A 148 -2.24 -17.92 2.34
CA PRO A 148 -2.28 -18.34 3.74
C PRO A 148 -3.60 -19.05 4.09
#